data_AF-A0A9E5IAR2-F1
#
_entry.id   AF-A0A9E5IAR2-F1
#
_cell.length_a   1.000
_cell.length_b   1.000
_cell.length_c   1.000
_cell.angle_alpha   90.00
_cell.angle_beta   90.00
_cell.angle_gamma   90.00
#
_symmetry.space_group_name_H-M   'P 1'
#
loop_
_entity.id
_entity.type
_entity.pdbx_description
1 polymer ?
#
loop_
_entity_poly.entity_id
_entity_poly.type
_entity_poly.pdbx_seq_one_letter_code
_entity_poly.pdbx_strand_id
1 'polypeptide(L)'
;DGSVIHPFDIFALEGADPEELARRMTEYGFNGVKFSPFRFKPPTGRYRNVVMSGVKVTIDSKAPANLTAINIAGLAYLRRQLPKKNFFSDAENTLMFDKLNRSRETRKQILSGMGSRPIVASWEAGIQKWLEERKPYLMYPETLSPARPSPATSPARLKP
;
A
#
# COMPACT_ATOMS: atom_id res chain seq x y z
N ASP A 1 4.27 -19.70 -11.42
CA ASP A 1 5.59 -20.37 -11.34
C ASP A 1 6.76 -19.37 -11.17
N GLY A 2 6.54 -18.04 -11.21
CA GLY A 2 7.62 -17.06 -11.11
C GLY A 2 8.36 -16.80 -12.43
N SER A 3 7.92 -17.42 -13.53
CA SER A 3 8.41 -17.12 -14.88
C SER A 3 7.78 -15.85 -15.47
N VAL A 4 6.63 -15.43 -14.94
CA VAL A 4 5.89 -14.25 -15.38
C VAL A 4 6.21 -13.05 -14.47
N ILE A 5 6.59 -11.94 -15.09
CA ILE A 5 6.78 -10.65 -14.42
C ILE A 5 5.40 -10.07 -14.10
N HIS A 6 5.14 -9.79 -12.84
CA HIS A 6 3.93 -9.11 -12.35
C HIS A 6 4.32 -7.74 -11.81
N PRO A 7 4.58 -6.75 -12.69
CA PRO A 7 5.06 -5.45 -12.24
C PRO A 7 3.93 -4.75 -11.47
N PHE A 8 4.27 -4.17 -10.31
CA PHE A 8 3.36 -3.40 -9.43
C PHE A 8 2.17 -4.17 -8.83
N ASP A 9 1.90 -5.40 -9.23
CA ASP A 9 0.81 -6.23 -8.70
C ASP A 9 1.23 -7.12 -7.53
N ILE A 10 2.48 -7.03 -7.08
CA ILE A 10 3.02 -7.83 -5.97
C ILE A 10 3.76 -6.93 -5.00
N PHE A 11 3.51 -7.12 -3.71
CA PHE A 11 4.46 -6.68 -2.70
C PHE A 11 4.81 -7.87 -1.80
N ALA A 12 6.10 -8.12 -1.67
CA ALA A 12 6.66 -9.32 -1.05
C ALA A 12 7.99 -9.01 -0.40
N LEU A 13 8.35 -9.84 0.57
CA LEU A 13 9.61 -9.74 1.28
C LEU A 13 10.09 -11.13 1.67
N GLU A 14 11.40 -11.34 1.64
CA GLU A 14 12.01 -12.53 2.22
C GLU A 14 11.58 -12.70 3.68
N GLY A 15 11.09 -13.90 4.03
CA GLY A 15 10.65 -14.25 5.37
C GLY A 15 9.26 -13.75 5.77
N ALA A 16 8.50 -13.07 4.88
CA ALA A 16 7.12 -12.71 5.19
C ALA A 16 6.19 -13.94 5.13
N ASP A 17 5.22 -13.99 6.05
CA ASP A 17 4.11 -14.94 5.98
C ASP A 17 3.05 -14.42 4.98
N PRO A 18 2.88 -15.09 3.82
CA PRO A 18 1.96 -14.61 2.79
C PRO A 18 0.48 -14.84 3.15
N GLU A 19 0.17 -15.84 3.99
CA GLU A 19 -1.21 -16.13 4.41
C GLU A 19 -1.68 -15.08 5.40
N GLU A 20 -0.89 -14.83 6.45
CA GLU A 20 -1.22 -13.80 7.44
C GLU A 20 -1.23 -12.41 6.78
N LEU A 21 -0.30 -12.11 5.86
CA LEU A 21 -0.32 -10.86 5.12
C LEU A 21 -1.59 -10.70 4.28
N ALA A 22 -2.01 -11.73 3.53
CA ALA A 22 -3.23 -11.69 2.73
C ALA A 22 -4.47 -11.47 3.62
N ARG A 23 -4.57 -12.19 4.74
CA ARG A 23 -5.65 -12.05 5.72
C ARG A 23 -5.73 -10.63 6.26
N ARG A 24 -4.60 -10.09 6.75
CA ARG A 24 -4.53 -8.74 7.33
C ARG A 24 -4.87 -7.63 6.35
N MET A 25 -4.43 -7.77 5.10
CA MET A 25 -4.75 -6.80 4.04
C MET A 25 -6.21 -6.89 3.61
N THR A 26 -6.79 -8.09 3.61
CA THR A 26 -8.22 -8.29 3.36
C THR A 26 -9.07 -7.66 4.48
N GLU A 27 -8.68 -7.86 5.74
CA GLU A 27 -9.32 -7.25 6.92
C GLU A 27 -9.21 -5.73 6.95
N TYR A 28 -8.18 -5.16 6.30
CA TYR A 28 -8.06 -3.71 6.16
C TYR A 28 -9.25 -3.12 5.36
N GLY A 29 -9.85 -3.88 4.44
CA GLY A 29 -11.10 -3.51 3.77
C GLY A 29 -10.94 -2.60 2.55
N PHE A 30 -9.95 -2.84 1.69
CA PHE A 30 -9.82 -2.11 0.43
C PHE A 30 -10.90 -2.54 -0.58
N ASN A 31 -11.94 -1.73 -0.74
CA ASN A 31 -13.08 -2.03 -1.62
C ASN A 31 -12.66 -2.27 -3.07
N GLY A 32 -13.03 -3.43 -3.63
CA GLY A 32 -12.69 -3.81 -5.00
C GLY A 32 -11.24 -4.30 -5.16
N VAL A 33 -10.52 -4.57 -4.06
CA VAL A 33 -9.16 -5.11 -4.10
C VAL A 33 -9.12 -6.47 -3.41
N LYS A 34 -8.47 -7.44 -4.05
CA LYS A 34 -8.22 -8.78 -3.51
C LYS A 34 -6.73 -8.97 -3.28
N PHE A 35 -6.40 -9.62 -2.17
CA PHE A 35 -5.04 -10.01 -1.81
C PHE A 35 -4.96 -11.53 -1.78
N SER A 36 -4.09 -12.11 -2.59
CA SER A 36 -3.88 -13.56 -2.64
C SER A 36 -2.44 -13.89 -2.22
N PRO A 37 -2.21 -14.88 -1.35
CA PRO A 37 -0.87 -15.34 -1.00
C PRO A 37 -0.05 -15.64 -2.27
N PHE A 38 1.19 -15.18 -2.30
CA PHE A 38 2.05 -15.36 -3.47
C PHE A 38 3.50 -15.62 -3.06
N ARG A 39 4.12 -16.60 -3.71
CA ARG A 39 5.55 -16.92 -3.57
C ARG A 39 6.17 -16.98 -4.94
N PHE A 40 7.35 -16.38 -5.08
CA PHE A 40 8.10 -16.40 -6.33
C PHE A 40 9.59 -16.22 -6.08
N LYS A 41 10.38 -16.60 -7.07
CA LYS A 41 11.81 -16.29 -7.15
C LYS A 41 11.98 -15.29 -8.29
N PRO A 42 12.44 -14.04 -8.04
CA PRO A 42 12.64 -13.07 -9.11
C PRO A 42 13.54 -13.63 -10.22
N PRO A 43 13.22 -13.41 -11.51
CA PRO A 43 14.02 -13.98 -12.60
C PRO A 43 15.39 -13.28 -12.75
N THR A 44 15.50 -12.02 -12.33
CA THR A 44 16.70 -11.18 -12.47
C THR A 44 16.90 -10.26 -11.26
N GLY A 45 18.02 -9.51 -11.25
CA GLY A 45 18.30 -8.48 -10.24
C GLY A 45 18.94 -8.97 -8.94
N ARG A 46 18.97 -8.09 -7.93
CA ARG A 46 19.62 -8.30 -6.62
C ARG A 46 19.02 -9.50 -5.86
N TYR A 47 17.75 -9.80 -6.09
CA TYR A 47 16.99 -10.81 -5.35
C TYR A 47 16.77 -12.12 -6.12
N ARG A 48 17.45 -12.33 -7.26
CA ARG A 48 17.22 -13.49 -8.14
C ARG A 48 17.38 -14.86 -7.48
N ASN A 49 18.13 -14.93 -6.38
CA ASN A 49 18.39 -16.18 -5.66
C ASN A 49 17.57 -16.30 -4.36
N VAL A 50 16.66 -15.38 -4.11
CA VAL A 50 15.87 -15.30 -2.87
C VAL A 50 14.42 -15.66 -3.17
N VAL A 51 13.85 -16.58 -2.39
CA VAL A 51 12.41 -16.85 -2.46
C VAL A 51 11.69 -15.72 -1.73
N MET A 52 10.94 -14.93 -2.49
CA MET A 52 10.10 -13.87 -1.99
C MET A 52 8.71 -14.42 -1.66
N SER A 53 8.17 -14.00 -0.52
CA SER A 53 6.82 -14.36 -0.07
C SER A 53 6.03 -13.09 0.23
N GLY A 54 4.77 -13.04 -0.15
CA GLY A 54 3.94 -11.86 0.06
C GLY A 54 2.55 -12.06 -0.52
N VAL A 55 2.02 -11.01 -1.14
CA VAL A 55 0.69 -11.07 -1.77
C VAL A 55 0.71 -10.53 -3.19
N LYS A 56 -0.09 -11.17 -4.03
CA LYS A 56 -0.55 -10.62 -5.29
C LYS A 56 -1.80 -9.78 -5.03
N VAL A 57 -1.80 -8.56 -5.58
CA VAL A 57 -2.90 -7.60 -5.52
C VAL A 57 -3.68 -7.71 -6.83
N THR A 58 -4.99 -7.85 -6.76
CA THR A 58 -5.88 -7.82 -7.93
C THR A 58 -6.92 -6.74 -7.70
N ILE A 59 -7.03 -5.81 -8.63
CA ILE A 59 -7.83 -4.60 -8.50
C ILE A 59 -8.98 -4.66 -9.51
N ASP A 60 -10.21 -4.48 -9.05
CA ASP A 60 -11.34 -4.24 -9.93
C ASP A 60 -11.13 -2.91 -10.66
N SER A 61 -11.32 -2.88 -11.98
CA SER A 61 -11.23 -1.67 -12.81
C SER A 61 -12.05 -0.48 -12.29
N LYS A 62 -13.10 -0.73 -11.49
CA LYS A 62 -13.99 0.26 -10.88
C LYS A 62 -13.81 0.37 -9.36
N ALA A 63 -12.73 -0.18 -8.81
CA ALA A 63 -12.46 -0.14 -7.37
C ALA A 63 -12.39 1.31 -6.86
N PRO A 64 -13.17 1.69 -5.84
CA PRO A 64 -13.08 3.01 -5.23
C PRO A 64 -11.94 3.11 -4.19
N ALA A 65 -11.11 2.07 -4.05
CA ALA A 65 -10.05 2.02 -3.06
C ALA A 65 -8.95 3.06 -3.31
N ASN A 66 -8.42 3.63 -2.22
CA ASN A 66 -7.17 4.39 -2.27
C ASN A 66 -6.01 3.40 -2.50
N LEU A 67 -5.56 3.28 -3.74
CA LEU A 67 -4.50 2.34 -4.12
C LEU A 67 -3.15 2.69 -3.49
N THR A 68 -2.85 3.98 -3.28
CA THR A 68 -1.62 4.42 -2.62
C THR A 68 -1.57 3.97 -1.16
N ALA A 69 -2.72 3.93 -0.48
CA ALA A 69 -2.83 3.45 0.90
C ALA A 69 -2.47 1.96 1.07
N ILE A 70 -2.55 1.15 0.01
CA ILE A 70 -2.12 -0.25 0.02
C ILE A 70 -0.64 -0.36 0.36
N ASN A 71 0.21 0.49 -0.24
CA ASN A 71 1.65 0.50 0.00
C ASN A 71 1.99 0.83 1.46
N ILE A 72 1.29 1.80 2.05
CA ILE A 72 1.50 2.18 3.46
C ILE A 72 1.01 1.08 4.40
N ALA A 73 -0.15 0.47 4.12
CA ALA A 73 -0.66 -0.65 4.92
C ALA A 73 0.28 -1.85 4.89
N GLY A 74 0.75 -2.25 3.69
CA GLY A 74 1.70 -3.34 3.52
C GLY A 74 3.03 -3.06 4.21
N LEU A 75 3.60 -1.87 4.03
CA LEU A 75 4.87 -1.48 4.65
C LEU A 75 4.77 -1.42 6.19
N ALA A 76 3.72 -0.81 6.73
CA ALA A 76 3.49 -0.73 8.17
C ALA A 76 3.31 -2.14 8.78
N TYR A 77 2.62 -3.05 8.08
CA TYR A 77 2.47 -4.42 8.50
C TYR A 77 3.80 -5.20 8.47
N LEU A 78 4.51 -5.19 7.33
CA LEU A 78 5.78 -5.90 7.16
C LEU A 78 6.84 -5.44 8.16
N ARG A 79 6.88 -4.14 8.47
CA ARG A 79 7.77 -3.60 9.51
C ARG A 79 7.49 -4.18 10.90
N ARG A 80 6.22 -4.37 11.25
CA ARG A 80 5.85 -5.00 12.54
C ARG A 80 6.19 -6.49 12.56
N GLN A 81 6.01 -7.20 11.46
CA GLN A 81 6.33 -8.62 11.35
C GLN A 81 7.83 -8.91 11.36
N LEU A 82 8.63 -7.97 10.85
CA LEU A 82 10.08 -8.13 10.71
C LEU A 82 10.82 -7.00 11.45
N PRO A 83 10.74 -6.94 12.80
CA PRO A 83 11.26 -5.82 13.59
C PRO A 83 12.78 -5.67 13.49
N LYS A 84 13.49 -6.76 13.19
CA LYS A 84 14.95 -6.76 12.97
C LYS A 84 15.35 -6.27 11.57
N LYS A 85 14.41 -6.18 10.63
CA LYS A 85 14.69 -5.73 9.26
C LYS A 85 14.65 -4.21 9.23
N ASN A 86 15.78 -3.60 8.87
CA ASN A 86 15.82 -2.16 8.71
C ASN A 86 15.41 -1.77 7.28
N PHE A 87 14.16 -1.38 7.11
CA PHE A 87 13.59 -0.95 5.82
C PHE A 87 14.20 0.37 5.30
N PHE A 88 14.89 1.11 6.16
CA PHE A 88 15.46 2.42 5.86
C PHE A 88 16.95 2.51 6.27
N SER A 89 17.69 1.39 6.26
CA SER A 89 19.13 1.37 6.58
C SER A 89 20.00 1.95 5.48
N ASP A 90 19.51 1.89 4.25
CA ASP A 90 20.23 2.35 3.08
C ASP A 90 19.92 3.84 2.85
N ALA A 91 20.96 4.67 2.93
CA ALA A 91 20.85 6.12 2.84
C ALA A 91 20.29 6.58 1.48
N GLU A 92 20.64 5.90 0.39
CA GLU A 92 20.14 6.23 -0.95
C GLU A 92 18.65 5.88 -1.07
N ASN A 93 18.26 4.69 -0.60
CA ASN A 93 16.87 4.27 -0.60
C ASN A 93 16.00 5.15 0.31
N THR A 94 16.54 5.58 1.44
CA THR A 94 15.86 6.51 2.37
C THR A 94 15.63 7.87 1.72
N LEU A 95 16.65 8.42 1.07
CA LEU A 95 16.53 9.69 0.36
C LEU A 95 15.52 9.59 -0.78
N MET A 96 15.52 8.49 -1.54
CA MET A 96 14.57 8.26 -2.63
C MET A 96 13.14 8.12 -2.11
N PHE A 97 12.92 7.41 -1.00
CA PHE A 97 11.61 7.30 -0.37
C PHE A 97 11.06 8.67 0.02
N ASP A 98 11.88 9.51 0.66
CA ASP A 98 11.47 10.86 1.07
C ASP A 98 11.20 11.76 -0.15
N LYS A 99 11.96 11.60 -1.24
CA LYS A 99 11.71 12.31 -2.52
C LYS A 99 10.38 11.92 -3.15
N LEU A 100 10.07 10.63 -3.21
CA LEU A 100 8.80 10.12 -3.75
C LEU A 100 7.60 10.61 -2.92
N ASN A 101 7.76 10.71 -1.61
CA ASN A 101 6.73 11.25 -0.71
C ASN A 101 6.74 12.79 -0.61
N ARG A 102 7.70 13.47 -1.28
CA ARG A 102 7.96 14.91 -1.17
C ARG A 102 8.15 15.43 0.27
N SER A 103 8.41 14.53 1.21
CA SER A 103 8.48 14.81 2.64
C SER A 103 9.14 13.64 3.39
N ARG A 104 9.70 13.94 4.56
CA ARG A 104 10.23 12.93 5.49
C ARG A 104 9.16 12.37 6.44
N GLU A 105 7.98 12.99 6.49
CA GLU A 105 6.98 12.72 7.53
C GLU A 105 6.40 11.32 7.44
N THR A 106 6.06 10.83 6.24
CA THR A 106 5.57 9.45 6.04
C THR A 106 6.54 8.43 6.64
N ARG A 107 7.84 8.59 6.37
CA ARG A 107 8.87 7.69 6.89
C ARG A 107 8.98 7.77 8.41
N LYS A 108 8.99 8.99 8.99
CA LYS A 108 9.04 9.17 10.45
C LYS A 108 7.85 8.50 11.14
N GLN A 109 6.64 8.65 10.59
CA GLN A 109 5.43 8.01 11.11
C GLN A 109 5.52 6.48 11.04
N ILE A 110 6.00 5.92 9.93
CA ILE A 110 6.24 4.47 9.81
C ILE A 110 7.28 4.02 10.85
N LEU A 111 8.36 4.79 11.01
CA LEU A 111 9.44 4.46 11.94
C LEU A 111 8.98 4.49 13.41
N SER A 112 8.08 5.41 13.77
CA SER A 112 7.48 5.50 15.10
C SER A 112 6.47 4.39 15.40
N GLY A 113 6.15 3.54 14.42
CA GLY A 113 5.17 2.46 14.58
C GLY A 113 3.72 2.92 14.41
N MET A 114 3.50 4.13 13.90
CA MET A 114 2.15 4.63 13.60
C MET A 114 1.42 3.67 12.64
N GLY A 115 0.14 3.41 12.93
CA GLY A 115 -0.71 2.61 12.05
C GLY A 115 -0.89 3.28 10.68
N SER A 116 -1.17 2.51 9.63
CA SER A 116 -1.31 3.06 8.27
C SER A 116 -2.51 3.98 8.09
N ARG A 117 -3.63 3.75 8.79
CA ARG A 117 -4.83 4.61 8.72
C ARG A 117 -4.54 6.07 9.08
N PRO A 118 -3.96 6.40 10.25
CA PRO A 118 -3.63 7.79 10.58
C PRO A 118 -2.57 8.40 9.66
N ILE A 119 -1.62 7.62 9.13
CA ILE A 119 -0.67 8.11 8.10
C ILE A 119 -1.42 8.57 6.86
N VAL A 120 -2.30 7.73 6.33
CA VAL A 120 -3.10 8.05 5.13
C VAL A 120 -4.05 9.22 5.39
N ALA A 121 -4.67 9.28 6.57
CA ALA A 121 -5.54 10.39 6.96
C ALA A 121 -4.79 11.72 7.04
N SER A 122 -3.49 11.71 7.36
CA SER A 122 -2.68 12.94 7.41
C SER A 122 -2.53 13.64 6.04
N TRP A 123 -2.82 12.93 4.94
CA TRP A 123 -2.74 13.48 3.58
C TRP A 123 -3.99 14.27 3.18
N GLU A 124 -5.11 14.08 3.88
CA GLU A 124 -6.44 14.58 3.49
C GLU A 124 -6.45 16.09 3.28
N ALA A 125 -5.85 16.86 4.20
CA ALA A 125 -5.78 18.32 4.08
C ALA A 125 -5.06 18.76 2.79
N GLY A 126 -3.99 18.06 2.40
CA GLY A 126 -3.27 18.33 1.16
C GLY A 126 -4.08 17.95 -0.08
N ILE A 127 -4.82 16.85 -0.01
CA ILE A 127 -5.73 16.40 -1.08
C ILE A 127 -6.82 17.45 -1.29
N GLN A 128 -7.51 17.87 -0.22
CA GLN A 128 -8.59 18.86 -0.31
C GLN A 128 -8.10 20.21 -0.85
N LYS A 129 -6.95 20.69 -0.37
CA LYS A 129 -6.33 21.91 -0.90
C LYS A 129 -6.05 21.79 -2.40
N TRP A 130 -5.43 20.70 -2.84
CA TRP A 130 -5.11 20.48 -4.26
C TRP A 130 -6.37 20.33 -5.13
N LEU A 131 -7.43 19.69 -4.62
CA LEU A 131 -8.70 19.57 -5.32
C LEU A 131 -9.34 20.94 -5.60
N GLU A 132 -9.18 21.91 -4.70
CA GLU A 132 -9.61 23.29 -4.94
C GLU A 132 -8.68 24.03 -5.91
N GLU A 133 -7.36 23.96 -5.69
CA GLU A 133 -6.35 24.64 -6.52
C GLU A 133 -6.41 24.22 -7.99
N ARG A 134 -6.76 22.96 -8.29
CA ARG A 134 -6.80 22.46 -9.67
C ARG A 134 -8.01 22.93 -10.47
N LYS A 135 -9.09 23.43 -9.84
CA LYS A 135 -10.37 23.73 -10.50
C LYS A 135 -10.25 24.66 -11.72
N PRO A 136 -9.49 25.78 -11.67
CA PRO A 136 -9.37 26.68 -12.81
C PRO A 136 -8.65 26.08 -14.03
N TYR A 137 -7.96 24.95 -13.84
CA TYR A 137 -7.13 24.30 -14.86
C TYR A 137 -7.79 23.06 -15.46
N LEU A 138 -9.04 22.74 -15.09
CA LEU A 138 -9.74 21.56 -15.59
C LEU A 138 -10.29 21.82 -17.00
N MET A 139 -9.83 21.02 -17.96
CA MET A 139 -10.31 21.03 -19.36
C MET A 139 -11.52 20.12 -19.58
N TYR A 140 -11.82 19.25 -18.62
CA TYR A 140 -12.98 18.35 -18.64
C TYR A 140 -13.81 18.59 -17.37
N PRO A 141 -15.15 18.39 -17.42
CA PRO A 141 -15.98 18.48 -16.24
C PRO A 141 -15.38 17.66 -15.11
N GLU A 142 -15.54 18.15 -13.90
CA GLU A 142 -15.12 17.43 -12.72
C GLU A 142 -16.00 16.19 -12.54
N THR A 143 -15.65 15.10 -13.24
CA THR A 143 -16.19 13.77 -13.00
C THR A 143 -15.45 13.17 -11.81
N LEU A 144 -15.37 13.92 -10.71
CA LEU A 144 -15.25 13.26 -9.42
C LEU A 144 -16.59 12.56 -9.23
N SER A 145 -16.71 11.33 -9.74
CA SER A 145 -17.39 10.35 -8.89
C SER A 145 -16.64 10.49 -7.56
N PRO A 146 -17.31 10.91 -6.47
CA PRO A 146 -16.64 10.96 -5.18
C PRO A 146 -15.95 9.62 -5.04
N ALA A 147 -14.71 9.60 -4.55
CA ALA A 147 -14.15 8.35 -4.03
C ALA A 147 -15.24 7.79 -3.13
N ARG A 148 -15.95 6.77 -3.64
CA ARG A 148 -17.30 6.42 -3.17
C ARG A 148 -17.11 6.21 -1.68
N PRO A 149 -17.87 6.92 -0.81
CA PRO A 149 -17.49 7.12 0.58
C PRO A 149 -17.01 5.79 1.14
N SER A 150 -15.78 5.79 1.67
CA SER A 150 -15.31 4.65 2.47
C SER A 150 -16.46 4.33 3.42
N PRO A 151 -17.02 3.11 3.43
CA PRO A 151 -18.03 2.78 4.42
C PRO A 151 -17.31 2.83 5.77
N ALA A 152 -17.30 4.00 6.39
CA ALA A 152 -17.06 4.11 7.80
C ALA A 152 -18.19 3.33 8.45
N THR A 153 -17.80 2.33 9.24
CA THR A 153 -18.62 1.69 10.28
C THR A 153 -19.91 1.04 9.78
N SER A 154 -19.78 -0.06 9.04
CA SER A 154 -20.49 -1.25 9.49
C SER A 154 -19.45 -2.19 10.05
N PRO A 155 -19.50 -2.58 11.35
CA PRO A 155 -18.73 -3.72 11.79
C PRO A 155 -19.11 -4.85 10.84
N ALA A 156 -18.12 -5.52 10.27
CA ALA A 156 -18.36 -6.75 9.54
C ALA A 156 -19.26 -7.59 10.43
N ARG A 157 -20.51 -7.78 9.99
CA ARG A 157 -21.43 -8.70 10.63
C ARG A 157 -20.72 -10.05 10.49
N LEU A 158 -20.04 -10.47 11.56
CA LEU A 158 -19.47 -11.79 11.64
C LEU A 158 -20.63 -12.74 11.35
N LYS A 159 -20.48 -13.54 10.30
CA LYS A 159 -21.37 -14.68 10.11
C LYS A 159 -21.23 -15.57 11.36
N PRO A 160 -22.33 -16.20 11.80
CA PRO A 160 -22.33 -17.04 13.00
C PRO A 160 -21.25 -18.13 12.94
#